data_AF-A0A7D5YYF8-F1
#
_entry.id   AF-A0A7D5YYF8-F1
#
_cell.length_a   1.000
_cell.length_b   1.000
_cell.length_c   1.000
_cell.angle_alpha   90.00
_cell.angle_beta   90.00
_cell.angle_gamma   90.00
#
_symmetry.space_group_name_H-M   'P 1'
#
loop_
_entity.id
_entity.type
_entity.pdbx_description
1 polymer ?
#
loop_
_entity_poly.entity_id
_entity_poly.type
_entity_poly.pdbx_seq_one_letter_code
_entity_poly.pdbx_strand_id
1 'polypeptide(L)'
;MCMDMFMAGTETTTKSMSFCFSYLVREQEVQKKAQAEIDRVVGKDRMPCLDDRTNMPYCEAVVHECVRHFMGRTFGVPHRATKNTTLAGYHIPKNTMM
;
A
#
# COMPACT_ATOMS: atom_id res chain seq x y z
N MET A 1 6.18 -20.76 -8.00
CA MET A 1 5.21 -19.91 -8.72
C MET A 1 3.89 -19.77 -7.95
N CYS A 2 3.07 -20.81 -7.79
CA CYS A 2 1.77 -20.66 -7.09
C CYS A 2 1.92 -20.29 -5.60
N MET A 3 2.88 -20.89 -4.89
CA MET A 3 3.11 -20.60 -3.47
C MET A 3 3.65 -19.17 -3.25
N ASP A 4 4.63 -18.73 -4.05
CA ASP A 4 5.19 -17.38 -3.95
C ASP A 4 4.12 -16.31 -4.15
N MET A 5 3.29 -16.46 -5.20
CA MET A 5 2.21 -15.52 -5.50
C MET A 5 1.13 -15.51 -4.41
N PHE A 6 0.76 -16.69 -3.89
CA PHE A 6 -0.23 -16.82 -2.84
C PHE A 6 0.24 -16.18 -1.53
N MET A 7 1.46 -16.47 -1.09
CA MET A 7 2.04 -15.88 0.12
C MET A 7 2.19 -14.37 -0.02
N ALA A 8 2.80 -13.90 -1.11
CA ALA A 8 3.02 -12.48 -1.35
C ALA A 8 1.69 -11.71 -1.38
N GLY A 9 0.69 -12.22 -2.09
CA GLY A 9 -0.64 -11.60 -2.17
C GLY A 9 -1.35 -11.59 -0.83
N THR A 10 -1.36 -12.70 -0.10
CA THR A 10 -2.11 -12.82 1.17
C THR A 10 -1.48 -11.98 2.28
N GLU A 11 -0.17 -12.10 2.49
CA GLU A 11 0.49 -11.46 3.64
C GLU A 11 0.54 -9.94 3.51
N THR A 12 0.88 -9.43 2.32
CA THR A 12 1.03 -7.99 2.09
C THR A 12 -0.31 -7.26 2.13
N THR A 13 -1.35 -7.81 1.49
CA THR A 13 -2.69 -7.19 1.47
C THR A 13 -3.36 -7.24 2.84
N THR A 14 -3.29 -8.38 3.53
CA THR A 14 -3.86 -8.53 4.89
C THR A 14 -3.23 -7.52 5.84
N LYS A 15 -1.90 -7.42 5.88
CA LYS A 15 -1.22 -6.46 6.76
C LYS A 15 -1.57 -5.02 6.39
N SER A 16 -1.55 -4.67 5.10
CA SER A 16 -1.93 -3.32 4.64
C SER A 16 -3.34 -2.94 5.07
N MET A 17 -4.31 -3.85 4.91
CA MET A 17 -5.69 -3.64 5.35
C MET A 17 -5.81 -3.52 6.86
N SER A 18 -5.16 -4.39 7.63
CA SER A 18 -5.19 -4.32 9.10
C SER A 18 -4.64 -2.98 9.61
N PHE A 19 -3.56 -2.48 9.02
CA PHE A 19 -3.05 -1.14 9.33
C PHE A 19 -4.07 -0.06 8.94
N CYS A 20 -4.64 -0.13 7.73
CA CYS A 20 -5.65 0.81 7.27
C CYS A 20 -6.82 0.92 8.27
N PHE A 21 -7.42 -0.21 8.65
CA PHE A 21 -8.50 -0.22 9.64
C PHE A 21 -8.06 0.32 11.00
N SER A 22 -6.84 -0.02 11.45
CA SER A 22 -6.31 0.51 12.71
C SER A 22 -6.20 2.05 12.69
N TYR A 23 -5.80 2.63 11.56
CA TYR A 23 -5.77 4.09 11.37
C TYR A 23 -7.18 4.68 11.35
N LEU A 24 -8.12 4.07 10.62
CA LEU A 24 -9.50 4.56 10.55
C LEU A 24 -10.21 4.53 11.91
N VAL A 25 -10.01 3.46 12.70
CA VAL A 25 -10.54 3.36 14.07
C VAL A 25 -9.98 4.48 14.96
N ARG A 26 -8.70 4.84 14.78
CA ARG A 26 -8.07 5.90 15.57
C ARG A 26 -8.46 7.31 15.10
N GLU A 27 -8.57 7.52 13.78
CA GLU A 27 -8.82 8.81 13.14
C GLU A 27 -10.27 8.91 12.64
N GLN A 28 -11.20 9.04 13.58
CA GLN A 28 -12.65 9.02 13.30
C GLN A 28 -13.10 10.07 12.26
N GLU A 29 -12.45 11.24 12.21
CA GLU A 29 -12.77 12.27 11.22
C GLU A 29 -12.35 11.86 9.79
N VAL A 30 -11.26 11.10 9.65
CA VAL A 30 -10.86 10.54 8.35
C VAL A 30 -11.85 9.48 7.91
N GLN A 31 -12.26 8.60 8.83
CA GLN A 31 -13.28 7.57 8.57
C GLN A 31 -14.60 8.19 8.12
N LYS A 32 -15.12 9.20 8.83
CA LYS A 32 -16.37 9.89 8.46
C LYS A 32 -16.30 10.52 7.07
N LYS A 33 -15.18 11.17 6.73
CA LYS A 33 -15.00 11.78 5.40
C LYS A 33 -14.94 10.74 4.29
N ALA A 34 -14.26 9.62 4.51
CA ALA A 34 -14.21 8.51 3.56
C ALA A 34 -15.60 7.90 3.36
N GLN A 35 -16.34 7.64 4.44
CA GLN A 35 -17.71 7.14 4.35
C GLN A 35 -18.63 8.13 3.62
N ALA A 36 -18.52 9.43 3.89
CA ALA A 36 -19.33 10.44 3.23
C ALA A 36 -19.06 10.51 1.71
N GLU A 37 -17.81 10.30 1.28
CA GLU A 37 -17.48 10.19 -0.14
C GLU A 37 -18.11 8.95 -0.78
N ILE A 38 -18.02 7.79 -0.11
CA ILE A 38 -18.66 6.54 -0.57
C ILE A 38 -20.17 6.73 -0.70
N ASP A 39 -20.82 7.26 0.34
CA ASP A 39 -22.27 7.48 0.34
C ASP A 39 -22.70 8.45 -0.78
N ARG A 40 -21.88 9.45 -1.10
CA ARG A 40 -22.14 10.41 -2.17
C ARG A 40 -21.99 9.80 -3.58
N VAL A 41 -20.99 8.95 -3.78
CA VAL A 41 -20.65 8.40 -5.11
C VAL A 41 -21.44 7.13 -5.42
N VAL A 42 -21.58 6.24 -4.44
CA VAL A 42 -22.18 4.92 -4.61
C VAL A 42 -23.67 4.94 -4.23
N GLY A 43 -24.05 5.76 -3.24
CA GLY A 43 -25.39 5.72 -2.65
C GLY A 43 -25.58 4.52 -1.72
N LYS A 44 -26.84 4.22 -1.38
CA LYS A 44 -27.21 3.10 -0.48
C LYS A 44 -27.84 1.91 -1.18
N ASP A 45 -28.12 2.04 -2.48
CA ASP A 45 -28.90 1.07 -3.25
C ASP A 45 -28.06 -0.05 -3.89
N ARG A 46 -26.73 0.09 -3.85
CA ARG A 46 -25.79 -0.89 -4.42
C ARG A 46 -24.47 -0.93 -3.66
N MET A 47 -23.70 -1.99 -3.91
CA MET A 47 -22.32 -2.09 -3.44
C MET A 47 -21.36 -1.29 -4.36
N PRO A 48 -20.21 -0.83 -3.83
CA PRO A 48 -19.15 -0.22 -4.64
C PRO A 48 -18.60 -1.19 -5.69
N CYS A 49 -18.21 -0.67 -6.85
CA CYS A 49 -17.47 -1.41 -7.88
C CYS A 49 -16.19 -0.66 -8.28
N LEU A 50 -15.36 -1.27 -9.13
CA LEU A 50 -14.09 -0.67 -9.54
C LEU A 50 -14.25 0.61 -10.37
N ASP A 51 -15.36 0.76 -11.09
CA ASP A 51 -15.62 1.95 -11.91
C ASP A 51 -15.82 3.20 -11.06
N ASP A 52 -16.30 3.04 -9.81
CA ASP A 52 -16.49 4.12 -8.85
C ASP A 52 -15.15 4.75 -8.39
N ARG A 53 -14.05 3.99 -8.48
CA ARG A 53 -12.75 4.39 -7.90
C ARG A 53 -12.30 5.76 -8.38
N THR A 54 -12.47 6.05 -9.67
CA THR A 54 -12.06 7.34 -10.27
C THR A 54 -12.82 8.54 -9.70
N ASN A 55 -14.00 8.31 -9.11
CA ASN A 55 -14.84 9.32 -8.49
C ASN A 55 -14.66 9.40 -6.96
N MET A 56 -13.78 8.57 -6.37
CA MET A 56 -13.51 8.52 -4.93
C MET A 56 -12.05 8.87 -4.59
N PRO A 57 -11.57 10.08 -4.92
CA PRO A 57 -10.19 10.48 -4.70
C PRO A 57 -9.80 10.53 -3.22
N TYR A 58 -10.72 10.80 -2.30
CA TYR A 58 -10.41 10.82 -0.87
C TYR A 58 -10.19 9.41 -0.33
N CYS A 59 -11.04 8.44 -0.70
CA CYS A 59 -10.83 7.02 -0.37
C CYS A 59 -9.52 6.50 -0.98
N GLU A 60 -9.19 6.87 -2.21
CA GLU A 60 -7.91 6.52 -2.83
C GLU A 60 -6.73 7.11 -2.05
N ALA A 61 -6.81 8.38 -1.65
CA ALA A 61 -5.78 9.01 -0.81
C ALA A 61 -5.61 8.29 0.55
N VAL A 62 -6.70 7.87 1.19
CA VAL A 62 -6.65 7.08 2.43
C VAL A 62 -5.91 5.77 2.21
N VAL A 63 -6.23 5.03 1.13
CA VAL A 63 -5.54 3.77 0.81
C VAL A 63 -4.05 4.01 0.57
N HIS A 64 -3.68 5.05 -0.20
CA HIS A 64 -2.28 5.39 -0.45
C HIS A 64 -1.54 5.73 0.84
N GLU A 65 -2.14 6.51 1.74
CA GLU A 65 -1.52 6.88 3.01
C GLU A 65 -1.33 5.68 3.94
N CYS A 66 -2.28 4.73 3.92
CA CYS A 66 -2.14 3.47 4.66
C CYS A 66 -1.00 2.61 4.11
N VAL A 67 -0.90 2.48 2.78
CA VAL A 67 0.20 1.77 2.13
C VAL A 67 1.54 2.47 2.41
N ARG A 68 1.60 3.80 2.37
CA ARG A 68 2.80 4.58 2.73
C ARG A 68 3.29 4.25 4.15
N HIS A 69 2.38 4.16 5.11
CA HIS A 69 2.72 3.78 6.49
C HIS A 69 3.14 2.31 6.63
N PHE A 70 2.45 1.40 5.94
CA PHE A 70 2.79 -0.02 5.94
C PHE A 70 4.18 -0.27 5.33
N MET A 71 4.45 0.32 4.17
CA MET A 71 5.71 0.17 3.44
C MET A 71 6.87 0.98 4.04
N GLY A 72 6.57 1.99 4.88
CA GLY A 72 7.59 2.86 5.46
C GLY A 72 8.57 2.19 6.43
N ARG A 73 8.39 0.90 6.76
CA ARG A 73 9.26 0.16 7.69
C ARG A 73 9.97 -1.03 7.08
N THR A 74 9.71 -1.36 5.82
CA THR A 74 10.31 -2.52 5.16
C THR A 74 11.43 -2.04 4.25
N PHE A 75 12.67 -2.40 4.60
CA PHE A 75 13.67 -2.58 3.57
C PHE A 75 13.07 -3.53 2.53
N GLY A 76 13.22 -3.21 1.24
CA GLY A 76 12.75 -4.08 0.17
C GLY A 76 13.39 -5.47 0.26
N VAL A 77 13.04 -6.36 -0.66
CA VAL A 77 13.76 -7.64 -0.77
C VAL A 77 15.25 -7.32 -0.97
N PRO A 78 16.19 -7.93 -0.21
CA PRO A 78 17.60 -7.63 -0.36
C PRO A 78 18.07 -7.81 -1.80
N HIS A 79 18.78 -6.80 -2.30
CA HIS A 79 19.37 -6.81 -3.63
C HIS A 79 20.86 -7.21 -3.55
N ARG A 80 21.44 -7.54 -4.71
CA ARG A 80 22.87 -7.85 -4.82
C ARG A 80 23.47 -7.18 -6.05
N ALA A 81 24.62 -6.53 -5.88
CA ALA A 81 25.37 -5.96 -7.00
C ALA A 81 25.86 -7.08 -7.94
N THR A 82 25.37 -7.12 -9.18
CA THR A 82 25.75 -8.16 -10.16
C THR A 82 27.15 -7.92 -10.77
N LYS A 83 27.66 -6.69 -10.67
CA LYS A 83 28.99 -6.25 -11.06
C LYS A 83 29.44 -5.07 -10.19
N ASN A 84 30.74 -4.73 -10.23
CA ASN A 84 31.24 -3.51 -9.62
C ASN A 84 30.48 -2.31 -10.21
N THR A 85 29.99 -1.43 -9.35
CA THR A 85 29.22 -0.24 -9.76
C THR A 85 29.54 0.94 -8.85
N THR A 86 29.02 2.12 -9.19
CA THR A 86 29.11 3.32 -8.36
C THR A 86 27.71 3.85 -8.13
N LEU A 87 27.37 4.17 -6.89
CA LEU A 87 26.09 4.78 -6.51
C LEU A 87 26.36 6.01 -5.65
N ALA A 88 25.81 7.17 -6.04
CA ALA A 88 26.03 8.44 -5.34
C ALA A 88 27.52 8.76 -5.05
N GLY A 89 28.42 8.35 -5.95
CA GLY A 89 29.88 8.53 -5.80
C GLY A 89 30.60 7.44 -5.01
N TYR A 90 29.88 6.52 -4.35
CA TYR A 90 30.47 5.40 -3.61
C TYR A 90 30.69 4.19 -4.50
N HIS A 91 31.89 3.60 -4.44
CA HIS A 91 32.18 2.36 -5.14
C HIS A 91 31.54 1.16 -4.42
N ILE A 92 30.73 0.39 -5.15
CA ILE A 92 30.04 -0.81 -4.67
C ILE A 92 30.62 -2.03 -5.39
N PRO A 93 31.38 -2.90 -4.70
CA PRO A 93 31.90 -4.14 -5.29
C PRO A 93 30.79 -5.11 -5.71
N LYS A 94 31.09 -5.94 -6.71
CA LYS A 94 30.29 -7.09 -7.11
C LYS A 94 30.01 -7.97 -5.88
N ASN A 95 28.80 -8.50 -5.81
CA ASN A 95 28.26 -9.34 -4.75
C ASN A 95 27.92 -8.65 -3.42
N THR A 96 28.14 -7.34 -3.28
CA THR A 96 27.65 -6.56 -2.13
C THR A 96 26.13 -6.69 -2.00
N MET A 97 25.65 -7.01 -0.80
CA MET A 97 24.22 -7.02 -0.45
C MET A 97 23.76 -5.58 -0.22
N MET A 98 22.63 -5.20 -0.78
CA MET A 98 22.00 -3.88 -0.67
C MET A 98 20.58 -4.01 -0.16
#